data_AF-A0A9P5PR90-F1
#
_entry.id   AF-A0A9P5PR90-F1
#
_cell.length_a   1.000
_cell.length_b   1.000
_cell.length_c   1.000
_cell.angle_alpha   90.00
_cell.angle_beta   90.00
_cell.angle_gamma   90.00
#
_symmetry.space_group_name_H-M   'P 1'
#
loop_
_entity.id
_entity.type
_entity.pdbx_description
1 polymer ?
#
loop_
_entity_poly.entity_id
_entity_poly.type
_entity_poly.pdbx_seq_one_letter_code
_entity_poly.pdbx_strand_id
1 'polypeptide(L)'
;MGQRHQAYIIARLIPHGSTDGKAYYRCIGGVHHQWCYGSLPLLKADHFITLVKNNPAMIREELKSIQGQFGRFGQEPTISAVPCPYLHFLLASAFNIDLDTQNVSGGKLAQTMLPAHMGCWDGDNNDGLTILDVTDPLNPSYAFISGPETDSDLGDLPCTARDYLEVYYPDGSDEENDDILNSALTAKFDSVPFLTEDMLAEAWPREFGAVKHTRRRRHATRRSIPKLIPEPSIVSSDPKVPALSELVVEPAVARSLELGDTSNIELLIPGKTAQIKAALCALSPFPETGLPLLLSIVQEELKHKGNILDLTGFSLSPEQLASVAAEFPDARTVILSHSPQVRSEHVRALLSSKPNIDHLELMNTGITNDILASLLQDHPEIFKRVSDIIHPLLVATKRITNPGAFHVFASSQTSYFMTTPTGGIAISVWTPAKIVQNICGFLAALHPDSPASMSGNSIESMVIQVALSSGTRAPDTPWKDRTVTTVARNFSVLTSGAWTFMFNQANPLTMRGGATESRYAFAKVLPGCTQVQTYDLGGFLEEMRKEGRGPLPNDELVKKFNDLIKGVKVGTNVDAVPQTMSSMMMALINGLSLPNFRNQKPSIALFDNDGGSKYMASFLPK
;
A
#
# COMPACT_ATOMS: atom_id res chain seq x y z
N MET A 1 -18.35 -4.24 -25.33
CA MET A 1 -18.13 -5.04 -24.10
C MET A 1 -16.63 -5.02 -23.85
N GLY A 2 -16.19 -4.81 -22.61
CA GLY A 2 -14.76 -4.67 -22.32
C GLY A 2 -14.06 -6.01 -22.11
N GLN A 3 -12.76 -6.06 -22.38
CA GLN A 3 -11.88 -7.17 -21.97
C GLN A 3 -11.63 -7.05 -20.48
N ARG A 4 -12.02 -8.09 -19.75
CA ARG A 4 -12.04 -8.16 -18.29
C ARG A 4 -11.04 -9.19 -17.84
N HIS A 5 -10.23 -8.80 -16.87
CA HIS A 5 -9.21 -9.65 -16.28
C HIS A 5 -9.35 -9.64 -14.77
N GLN A 6 -9.04 -10.76 -14.13
CA GLN A 6 -9.07 -10.87 -12.69
C GLN A 6 -7.70 -11.27 -12.15
N ALA A 7 -7.31 -10.68 -11.03
CA ALA A 7 -6.09 -11.03 -10.33
C ALA A 7 -6.41 -11.53 -8.93
N TYR A 8 -5.81 -12.63 -8.51
CA TYR A 8 -6.05 -13.25 -7.21
C TYR A 8 -4.75 -13.37 -6.44
N ILE A 9 -4.86 -13.22 -5.12
CA ILE A 9 -3.79 -13.51 -4.17
C ILE A 9 -4.11 -14.83 -3.48
N ILE A 10 -3.12 -15.72 -3.43
CA ILE A 10 -3.16 -16.95 -2.64
C ILE A 10 -2.05 -16.94 -1.57
N ALA A 11 -2.25 -17.69 -0.50
CA ALA A 11 -1.22 -17.98 0.48
C ALA A 11 -1.46 -19.35 1.14
N ARG A 12 -0.41 -19.94 1.70
CA ARG A 12 -0.52 -21.15 2.54
C ARG A 12 -0.98 -20.79 3.94
N LEU A 13 -2.12 -21.34 4.34
CA LEU A 13 -2.72 -21.15 5.66
C LEU A 13 -2.97 -22.48 6.35
N ILE A 14 -2.71 -22.55 7.65
CA ILE A 14 -3.12 -23.68 8.49
C ILE A 14 -4.65 -23.60 8.65
N PRO A 15 -5.41 -24.62 8.22
CA PRO A 15 -6.85 -24.62 8.35
C PRO A 15 -7.30 -24.66 9.81
N HIS A 16 -8.48 -24.12 10.09
CA HIS A 16 -9.13 -24.23 11.39
C HIS A 16 -9.29 -25.69 11.81
N GLY A 17 -8.90 -26.01 13.04
CA GLY A 17 -8.98 -27.36 13.59
C GLY A 17 -7.97 -28.37 13.00
N SER A 18 -7.01 -27.93 12.19
CA SER A 18 -5.91 -28.81 11.73
C SER A 18 -5.13 -29.35 12.92
N THR A 19 -4.98 -30.67 12.97
CA THR A 19 -4.22 -31.39 14.02
C THR A 19 -2.78 -31.68 13.61
N ASP A 20 -2.50 -31.67 12.32
CA ASP A 20 -1.18 -31.96 11.72
C ASP A 20 -0.34 -30.70 11.51
N GLY A 21 -0.93 -29.51 11.72
CA GLY A 21 -0.27 -28.22 11.48
C GLY A 21 0.05 -27.96 10.00
N LYS A 22 -0.51 -28.77 9.08
CA LYS A 22 -0.21 -28.65 7.66
C LYS A 22 -0.92 -27.42 7.08
N ALA A 23 -0.15 -26.55 6.45
CA ALA A 23 -0.68 -25.39 5.73
C ALA A 23 -1.12 -25.77 4.31
N TYR A 24 -2.21 -25.18 3.83
CA TYR A 24 -2.77 -25.40 2.49
C TYR A 24 -2.98 -24.07 1.76
N TYR A 25 -2.84 -24.06 0.44
CA TYR A 25 -3.17 -22.88 -0.35
C TYR A 25 -4.64 -22.48 -0.22
N ARG A 26 -4.88 -21.18 -0.04
CA ARG A 26 -6.20 -20.55 -0.04
C ARG A 26 -6.13 -19.21 -0.75
N CYS A 27 -7.19 -18.88 -1.51
CA CYS A 27 -7.43 -17.52 -1.96
C CYS A 27 -7.67 -16.62 -0.74
N ILE A 28 -7.01 -15.47 -0.70
CA ILE A 28 -7.11 -14.48 0.38
C ILE A 28 -7.52 -13.09 -0.13
N GLY A 29 -7.83 -12.97 -1.42
CA GLY A 29 -8.36 -11.76 -2.04
C GLY A 29 -8.25 -11.82 -3.56
N GLY A 30 -9.02 -10.99 -4.24
CA GLY A 30 -8.89 -10.80 -5.68
C GLY A 30 -9.39 -9.45 -6.16
N VAL A 31 -8.96 -9.01 -7.33
CA VAL A 31 -9.45 -7.79 -7.95
C VAL A 31 -9.91 -8.05 -9.37
N HIS A 32 -10.98 -7.38 -9.74
CA HIS A 32 -11.49 -7.29 -11.09
C HIS A 32 -11.01 -6.00 -11.73
N HIS A 33 -10.49 -6.11 -12.94
CA HIS A 33 -10.02 -4.97 -13.72
C HIS A 33 -10.69 -4.94 -15.10
N GLN A 34 -11.25 -3.77 -15.44
CA GLN A 34 -11.79 -3.51 -16.78
C GLN A 34 -10.68 -2.94 -17.66
N TRP A 35 -10.46 -3.55 -18.82
CA TRP A 35 -9.44 -3.15 -19.80
C TRP A 35 -8.01 -3.49 -19.37
N CYS A 36 -7.81 -4.71 -18.89
CA CYS A 36 -6.50 -5.24 -18.56
C CYS A 36 -6.22 -6.49 -19.40
N TYR A 37 -5.59 -6.31 -20.55
CA TYR A 37 -5.33 -7.35 -21.53
C TYR A 37 -3.93 -7.21 -22.12
N GLY A 38 -3.50 -8.16 -22.96
CA GLY A 38 -2.18 -8.14 -23.58
C GLY A 38 -1.05 -8.15 -22.56
N SER A 39 -0.15 -7.17 -22.60
CA SER A 39 0.97 -7.06 -21.66
C SER A 39 0.61 -6.44 -20.29
N LEU A 40 -0.59 -5.86 -20.15
CA LEU A 40 -0.99 -5.17 -18.92
C LEU A 40 -1.05 -6.07 -17.68
N PRO A 41 -1.58 -7.31 -17.73
CA PRO A 41 -1.53 -8.23 -16.59
C PRO A 41 -0.12 -8.48 -16.05
N LEU A 42 0.87 -8.63 -16.94
CA LEU A 42 2.26 -8.85 -16.55
C LEU A 42 2.86 -7.60 -15.92
N LEU A 43 2.61 -6.41 -16.49
CA LEU A 43 3.08 -5.15 -15.92
C LEU A 43 2.54 -4.93 -14.50
N LYS A 44 1.24 -5.18 -14.31
CA LYS A 44 0.57 -5.03 -13.00
C LYS A 44 1.03 -6.08 -11.99
N ALA A 45 1.31 -7.31 -12.44
CA ALA A 45 1.91 -8.35 -11.62
C ALA A 45 3.34 -7.98 -11.16
N ASP A 46 4.17 -7.44 -12.05
CA ASP A 46 5.52 -6.92 -11.70
C ASP A 46 5.40 -5.85 -10.61
N HIS A 47 4.48 -4.89 -10.78
CA HIS A 47 4.24 -3.83 -9.80
C HIS A 47 3.81 -4.39 -8.45
N PHE A 48 2.88 -5.34 -8.43
CA PHE A 48 2.44 -5.97 -7.19
C PHE A 48 3.56 -6.75 -6.50
N ILE A 49 4.33 -7.55 -7.24
CA ILE A 49 5.46 -8.32 -6.71
C ILE A 49 6.48 -7.40 -6.02
N THR A 50 6.81 -6.27 -6.66
CA THR A 50 7.73 -5.29 -6.09
C THR A 50 7.13 -4.62 -4.85
N LEU A 51 5.86 -4.24 -4.86
CA LEU A 51 5.17 -3.71 -3.67
C LEU A 51 5.19 -4.70 -2.51
N VAL A 52 4.93 -5.98 -2.77
CA VAL A 52 4.95 -7.04 -1.76
C VAL A 52 6.33 -7.17 -1.12
N LYS A 53 7.39 -7.17 -1.94
CA LYS A 53 8.78 -7.24 -1.47
C LYS A 53 9.20 -6.02 -0.64
N ASN A 54 8.64 -4.86 -0.91
CA ASN A 54 8.91 -3.62 -0.17
C ASN A 54 8.07 -3.48 1.11
N ASN A 55 7.06 -4.33 1.31
CA ASN A 55 6.14 -4.28 2.45
C ASN A 55 5.99 -5.61 3.22
N PRO A 56 7.09 -6.36 3.48
CA PRO A 56 6.99 -7.74 3.96
C PRO A 56 6.49 -7.85 5.41
N ALA A 57 6.79 -6.86 6.27
CA ALA A 57 6.43 -6.91 7.69
C ALA A 57 4.91 -6.91 7.90
N MET A 58 4.20 -5.99 7.24
CA MET A 58 2.73 -5.91 7.29
C MET A 58 2.06 -7.15 6.70
N ILE A 59 2.59 -7.65 5.58
CA ILE A 59 2.05 -8.85 4.92
C ILE A 59 2.18 -10.07 5.83
N ARG A 60 3.35 -10.28 6.45
CA ARG A 60 3.57 -11.40 7.38
C ARG A 60 2.62 -11.36 8.55
N GLU A 61 2.41 -10.20 9.15
CA GLU A 61 1.47 -10.11 10.27
C GLU A 61 0.02 -10.34 9.83
N GLU A 62 -0.38 -9.81 8.68
CA GLU A 62 -1.72 -10.05 8.15
C GLU A 62 -1.95 -11.54 7.89
N LEU A 63 -0.99 -12.23 7.26
CA LEU A 63 -1.02 -13.67 7.04
C LEU A 63 -1.02 -14.46 8.35
N LYS A 64 -0.17 -14.07 9.33
CA LYS A 64 -0.12 -14.67 10.66
C LYS A 64 -1.46 -14.55 11.37
N SER A 65 -2.10 -13.39 11.27
CA SER A 65 -3.36 -13.11 11.95
C SER A 65 -4.47 -14.09 11.53
N ILE A 66 -4.47 -14.54 10.26
CA ILE A 66 -5.52 -15.43 9.73
C ILE A 66 -5.17 -16.94 9.80
N GLN A 67 -3.99 -17.30 10.33
CA GLN A 67 -3.62 -18.71 10.54
C GLN A 67 -4.59 -19.39 11.50
N GLY A 68 -5.09 -20.58 11.15
CA GLY A 68 -5.99 -21.37 11.99
C GLY A 68 -7.42 -20.81 12.14
N GLN A 69 -7.76 -19.70 11.47
CA GLN A 69 -9.08 -19.08 11.60
C GLN A 69 -10.14 -19.68 10.67
N PHE A 70 -9.75 -20.16 9.48
CA PHE A 70 -10.67 -20.55 8.41
C PHE A 70 -10.45 -21.98 7.92
N GLY A 71 -11.51 -22.61 7.43
CA GLY A 71 -11.45 -23.94 6.81
C GLY A 71 -10.82 -23.93 5.42
N ARG A 72 -10.69 -25.11 4.80
CA ARG A 72 -10.30 -25.25 3.38
C ARG A 72 -11.39 -24.73 2.44
N PHE A 73 -11.13 -24.71 1.13
CA PHE A 73 -12.09 -24.20 0.16
C PHE A 73 -13.44 -24.92 0.26
N GLY A 74 -14.51 -24.14 0.44
CA GLY A 74 -15.86 -24.65 0.66
C GLY A 74 -16.09 -25.38 2.00
N GLN A 75 -15.21 -25.19 2.99
CA GLN A 75 -15.35 -25.77 4.34
C GLN A 75 -15.47 -24.68 5.41
N GLU A 76 -16.16 -25.00 6.51
CA GLU A 76 -16.33 -24.11 7.65
C GLU A 76 -15.10 -24.11 8.59
N PRO A 77 -14.79 -23.00 9.28
CA PRO A 77 -15.39 -21.67 9.12
C PRO A 77 -15.06 -21.07 7.76
N THR A 78 -16.07 -20.55 7.07
CA THR A 78 -15.89 -19.92 5.76
C THR A 78 -14.98 -18.69 5.86
N ILE A 79 -14.07 -18.53 4.90
CA ILE A 79 -13.17 -17.37 4.86
C ILE A 79 -13.96 -16.07 4.66
N SER A 80 -13.59 -15.03 5.41
CA SER A 80 -14.14 -13.68 5.22
C SER A 80 -13.98 -13.24 3.76
N ALA A 81 -14.87 -12.36 3.26
CA ALA A 81 -14.76 -11.83 1.91
C ALA A 81 -13.42 -11.07 1.69
N VAL A 82 -12.91 -10.42 2.74
CA VAL A 82 -11.67 -9.64 2.73
C VAL A 82 -10.88 -10.02 3.99
N PRO A 83 -10.20 -11.18 4.01
CA PRO A 83 -9.45 -11.64 5.18
C PRO A 83 -8.17 -10.82 5.38
N CYS A 84 -7.62 -10.27 4.29
CA CYS A 84 -6.36 -9.55 4.24
C CYS A 84 -6.53 -8.17 3.57
N PRO A 85 -7.19 -7.19 4.22
CA PRO A 85 -7.49 -5.88 3.62
C PRO A 85 -6.26 -5.11 3.13
N TYR A 86 -5.09 -5.27 3.78
CA TYR A 86 -3.86 -4.60 3.37
C TYR A 86 -3.33 -5.16 2.05
N LEU A 87 -3.14 -6.48 1.96
CA LEU A 87 -2.76 -7.16 0.71
C LEU A 87 -3.75 -6.87 -0.43
N HIS A 88 -5.04 -6.86 -0.11
CA HIS A 88 -6.09 -6.56 -1.08
C HIS A 88 -5.98 -5.13 -1.61
N PHE A 89 -5.67 -4.16 -0.74
CA PHE A 89 -5.38 -2.79 -1.13
C PHE A 89 -4.13 -2.70 -2.01
N LEU A 90 -3.04 -3.41 -1.67
CA LEU A 90 -1.84 -3.45 -2.51
C LEU A 90 -2.16 -4.00 -3.90
N LEU A 91 -2.92 -5.09 -4.01
CA LEU A 91 -3.32 -5.66 -5.29
C LEU A 91 -4.16 -4.69 -6.10
N ALA A 92 -5.17 -4.09 -5.48
CA ALA A 92 -6.02 -3.11 -6.13
C ALA A 92 -5.21 -1.90 -6.58
N SER A 93 -4.28 -1.41 -5.77
CA SER A 93 -3.42 -0.29 -6.14
C SER A 93 -2.53 -0.64 -7.34
N ALA A 94 -1.87 -1.79 -7.35
CA ALA A 94 -0.99 -2.22 -8.43
C ALA A 94 -1.72 -2.40 -9.76
N PHE A 95 -2.97 -2.91 -9.71
CA PHE A 95 -3.75 -3.17 -10.91
C PHE A 95 -4.48 -1.95 -11.45
N ASN A 96 -4.80 -0.98 -10.61
CA ASN A 96 -5.61 0.17 -11.00
C ASN A 96 -4.77 1.45 -11.18
N ILE A 97 -3.70 1.62 -10.41
CA ILE A 97 -2.95 2.87 -10.34
C ILE A 97 -1.47 2.65 -10.63
N ASP A 98 -0.95 3.43 -11.57
CA ASP A 98 0.47 3.67 -11.75
C ASP A 98 0.70 5.18 -11.76
N LEU A 99 1.30 5.69 -10.68
CA LEU A 99 1.54 7.13 -10.54
C LEU A 99 2.70 7.62 -11.42
N ASP A 100 3.53 6.72 -11.95
CA ASP A 100 4.74 7.06 -12.68
C ASP A 100 4.43 7.21 -14.17
N THR A 101 3.69 6.25 -14.73
CA THR A 101 3.09 6.40 -16.07
C THR A 101 1.83 7.25 -16.05
N GLN A 102 1.39 7.65 -14.85
CA GLN A 102 0.15 8.37 -14.60
C GLN A 102 -1.04 7.64 -15.24
N ASN A 103 -1.03 6.31 -15.17
CA ASN A 103 -2.11 5.47 -15.63
C ASN A 103 -3.06 5.22 -14.46
N VAL A 104 -4.29 5.68 -14.61
CA VAL A 104 -5.35 5.53 -13.62
C VAL A 104 -6.50 4.85 -14.30
N SER A 105 -6.77 3.63 -13.86
CA SER A 105 -7.76 2.74 -14.40
C SER A 105 -8.60 2.14 -13.27
N GLY A 106 -9.79 1.65 -13.59
CA GLY A 106 -10.71 1.08 -12.60
C GLY A 106 -11.47 2.11 -11.77
N GLY A 107 -12.34 1.59 -10.91
CA GLY A 107 -13.25 2.38 -10.08
C GLY A 107 -12.76 2.54 -8.64
N LYS A 108 -13.72 2.70 -7.72
CA LYS A 108 -13.45 2.72 -6.29
C LYS A 108 -12.96 1.35 -5.83
N LEU A 109 -12.13 1.31 -4.79
CA LEU A 109 -11.62 0.05 -4.20
C LEU A 109 -12.73 -0.99 -4.00
N ALA A 110 -13.86 -0.61 -3.39
CA ALA A 110 -14.96 -1.54 -3.13
C ALA A 110 -15.62 -2.12 -4.40
N GLN A 111 -15.49 -1.47 -5.55
CA GLN A 111 -16.07 -1.93 -6.82
C GLN A 111 -15.15 -2.90 -7.56
N THR A 112 -13.85 -2.86 -7.28
CA THR A 112 -12.85 -3.73 -7.92
C THR A 112 -12.57 -4.97 -7.10
N MET A 113 -12.92 -5.00 -5.80
CA MET A 113 -12.64 -6.15 -4.93
C MET A 113 -13.55 -7.35 -5.22
N LEU A 114 -12.93 -8.53 -5.29
CA LEU A 114 -13.55 -9.83 -5.39
C LEU A 114 -13.44 -10.58 -4.04
N PRO A 115 -14.51 -11.24 -3.56
CA PRO A 115 -14.48 -11.99 -2.30
C PRO A 115 -13.51 -13.16 -2.30
N ALA A 116 -12.75 -13.37 -1.22
CA ALA A 116 -11.77 -14.47 -1.12
C ALA A 116 -12.39 -15.89 -1.12
N HIS A 117 -13.69 -16.03 -0.85
CA HIS A 117 -14.36 -17.33 -0.83
C HIS A 117 -14.90 -17.77 -2.20
N MET A 118 -14.86 -16.92 -3.23
CA MET A 118 -15.36 -17.26 -4.57
C MET A 118 -14.40 -18.16 -5.35
N GLY A 119 -14.91 -18.89 -6.34
CA GLY A 119 -14.11 -19.53 -7.38
C GLY A 119 -13.41 -18.50 -8.27
N CYS A 120 -12.23 -18.83 -8.80
CA CYS A 120 -11.47 -17.91 -9.64
C CYS A 120 -12.17 -17.59 -10.97
N TRP A 121 -13.19 -18.36 -11.37
CA TRP A 121 -14.02 -18.11 -12.57
C TRP A 121 -15.45 -17.67 -12.25
N ASP A 122 -15.81 -17.46 -10.99
CA ASP A 122 -17.18 -17.09 -10.60
C ASP A 122 -17.52 -15.62 -10.94
N GLY A 123 -16.52 -14.80 -11.30
CA GLY A 123 -16.74 -13.41 -11.70
C GLY A 123 -16.87 -13.23 -13.22
N ASP A 124 -17.23 -12.01 -13.65
CA ASP A 124 -17.29 -11.64 -15.07
C ASP A 124 -15.86 -11.49 -15.63
N ASN A 125 -15.26 -12.60 -16.04
CA ASN A 125 -13.91 -12.66 -16.61
C ASN A 125 -13.96 -13.24 -18.02
N ASN A 126 -13.24 -12.63 -18.95
CA ASN A 126 -13.15 -13.16 -20.31
C ASN A 126 -11.75 -13.12 -20.94
N ASP A 127 -10.83 -12.30 -20.41
CA ASP A 127 -9.47 -12.17 -20.94
C ASP A 127 -8.49 -13.16 -20.29
N GLY A 128 -8.54 -13.33 -18.97
CA GLY A 128 -7.61 -14.21 -18.27
C GLY A 128 -7.53 -13.98 -16.77
N LEU A 129 -6.65 -14.74 -16.13
CA LEU A 129 -6.37 -14.66 -14.69
C LEU A 129 -4.89 -14.39 -14.43
N THR A 130 -4.61 -13.59 -13.41
CA THR A 130 -3.29 -13.51 -12.77
C THR A 130 -3.41 -14.08 -11.36
N ILE A 131 -2.52 -15.00 -10.99
CA ILE A 131 -2.52 -15.59 -9.64
C ILE A 131 -1.15 -15.34 -9.01
N LEU A 132 -1.15 -14.78 -7.81
CA LEU A 132 0.04 -14.31 -7.11
C LEU A 132 0.09 -14.97 -5.72
N ASP A 133 1.15 -15.72 -5.44
CA ASP A 133 1.38 -16.31 -4.12
C ASP A 133 2.24 -15.38 -3.28
N VAL A 134 1.74 -15.03 -2.09
CA VAL A 134 2.40 -14.15 -1.12
C VAL A 134 2.76 -14.87 0.18
N THR A 135 2.76 -16.20 0.19
CA THR A 135 3.11 -17.02 1.37
C THR A 135 4.45 -16.58 1.97
N ASP A 136 5.45 -16.34 1.13
CA ASP A 136 6.66 -15.61 1.50
C ASP A 136 6.72 -14.29 0.72
N PRO A 137 6.46 -13.13 1.36
CA PRO A 137 6.45 -11.84 0.66
C PRO A 137 7.82 -11.42 0.12
N LEU A 138 8.93 -12.05 0.55
CA LEU A 138 10.23 -11.78 -0.07
C LEU A 138 10.45 -12.59 -1.36
N ASN A 139 9.75 -13.72 -1.49
CA ASN A 139 9.85 -14.65 -2.61
C ASN A 139 8.46 -14.99 -3.17
N PRO A 140 7.69 -13.99 -3.64
CA PRO A 140 6.36 -14.24 -4.20
C PRO A 140 6.46 -15.08 -5.47
N SER A 141 5.44 -15.88 -5.74
CA SER A 141 5.34 -16.72 -6.95
C SER A 141 4.16 -16.30 -7.82
N TYR A 142 4.12 -16.71 -9.08
CA TYR A 142 3.07 -16.30 -10.00
C TYR A 142 2.61 -17.42 -10.95
N ALA A 143 1.40 -17.27 -11.48
CA ALA A 143 0.96 -17.91 -12.72
C ALA A 143 -0.04 -17.01 -13.45
N PHE A 144 -0.10 -17.13 -14.78
CA PHE A 144 -1.18 -16.59 -15.59
C PHE A 144 -2.07 -17.71 -16.09
N ILE A 145 -3.30 -17.40 -16.46
CA ILE A 145 -4.21 -18.33 -17.15
C ILE A 145 -4.91 -17.55 -18.26
N SER A 146 -4.83 -18.04 -19.49
CA SER A 146 -5.49 -17.41 -20.64
C SER A 146 -7.00 -17.64 -20.56
N GLY A 147 -7.78 -16.59 -20.84
CA GLY A 147 -9.24 -16.63 -20.79
C GLY A 147 -9.85 -17.28 -22.03
N PRO A 148 -11.16 -17.61 -21.96
CA PRO A 148 -11.88 -18.31 -23.03
C PRO A 148 -12.06 -17.48 -24.31
N GLU A 149 -11.91 -16.16 -24.26
CA GLU A 149 -11.98 -15.29 -25.44
C GLU A 149 -10.63 -15.10 -26.13
N THR A 150 -9.53 -15.61 -25.57
CA THR A 150 -8.26 -15.64 -26.31
C THR A 150 -8.35 -16.70 -27.40
N ASP A 151 -8.02 -16.37 -28.65
CA ASP A 151 -8.11 -17.29 -29.81
C ASP A 151 -7.19 -18.52 -29.70
N SER A 152 -6.43 -18.63 -28.61
CA SER A 152 -5.47 -19.69 -28.34
C SER A 152 -6.04 -20.79 -27.42
N ASP A 153 -5.76 -22.03 -27.76
CA ASP A 153 -6.21 -23.25 -27.08
C ASP A 153 -5.36 -23.62 -25.83
N LEU A 154 -4.78 -22.66 -25.09
CA LEU A 154 -4.04 -23.00 -23.85
C LEU A 154 -4.94 -23.58 -22.75
N GLY A 155 -6.25 -23.28 -22.81
CA GLY A 155 -7.25 -23.74 -21.86
C GLY A 155 -7.02 -23.25 -20.43
N ASP A 156 -7.68 -23.89 -19.46
CA ASP A 156 -7.60 -23.54 -18.02
C ASP A 156 -6.25 -23.88 -17.35
N LEU A 157 -5.14 -23.98 -18.10
CA LEU A 157 -3.83 -24.37 -17.57
C LEU A 157 -3.02 -23.15 -17.14
N PRO A 158 -2.32 -23.21 -15.98
CA PRO A 158 -1.39 -22.15 -15.62
C PRO A 158 -0.23 -22.06 -16.62
N CYS A 159 0.13 -20.84 -16.98
CA CYS A 159 1.15 -20.51 -17.97
C CYS A 159 2.12 -19.42 -17.49
N THR A 160 3.35 -19.48 -18.02
CA THR A 160 4.40 -18.52 -17.70
C THR A 160 4.09 -17.15 -18.31
N ALA A 161 4.82 -16.11 -17.89
CA ALA A 161 4.69 -14.78 -18.50
C ALA A 161 4.92 -14.82 -20.02
N ARG A 162 5.91 -15.60 -20.47
CA ARG A 162 6.21 -15.79 -21.89
C ARG A 162 5.09 -16.51 -22.62
N ASP A 163 4.63 -17.65 -22.10
CA ASP A 163 3.52 -18.41 -22.68
C ASP A 163 2.26 -17.54 -22.84
N TYR A 164 1.96 -16.69 -21.84
CA TYR A 164 0.81 -15.80 -21.85
C TYR A 164 0.89 -14.76 -22.99
N LEU A 165 2.06 -14.12 -23.18
CA LEU A 165 2.23 -13.15 -24.27
C LEU A 165 2.30 -13.81 -25.64
N GLU A 166 2.93 -14.98 -25.77
CA GLU A 166 2.95 -15.74 -27.04
C GLU A 166 1.54 -16.11 -27.50
N VAL A 167 0.62 -16.33 -26.55
CA VAL A 167 -0.80 -16.53 -26.85
C VAL A 167 -1.47 -15.27 -27.38
N TYR A 168 -1.17 -14.14 -26.76
CA TYR A 168 -1.83 -12.88 -27.08
C TYR A 168 -1.27 -12.25 -28.36
N TYR A 169 0.01 -12.50 -28.66
CA TYR A 169 0.77 -11.98 -29.80
C TYR A 169 1.45 -13.14 -30.56
N PRO A 170 0.67 -14.04 -31.20
CA PRO A 170 1.20 -15.28 -31.80
C PRO A 170 2.17 -15.04 -32.96
N ASP A 171 1.95 -13.96 -33.72
CA ASP A 171 2.78 -13.57 -34.88
C ASP A 171 3.85 -12.52 -34.52
N GLY A 172 4.05 -12.27 -33.21
CA GLY A 172 4.70 -11.06 -32.71
C GLY A 172 3.72 -9.89 -32.63
N SER A 173 4.14 -8.79 -32.03
CA SER A 173 3.40 -7.54 -32.11
C SER A 173 3.63 -6.87 -33.48
N ASP A 174 2.62 -6.18 -34.00
CA ASP A 174 2.76 -5.44 -35.27
C ASP A 174 3.80 -4.30 -35.18
N GLU A 175 4.21 -3.94 -33.97
CA GLU A 175 5.18 -2.88 -33.67
C GLU A 175 6.45 -3.45 -33.01
N GLU A 176 7.61 -3.29 -33.65
CA GLU A 176 8.92 -3.76 -33.13
C GLU A 176 9.22 -3.29 -31.69
N ASN A 177 8.71 -2.12 -31.30
CA ASN A 177 8.86 -1.59 -29.95
C ASN A 177 8.11 -2.43 -28.89
N ASP A 178 6.95 -2.97 -29.24
CA ASP A 178 6.14 -3.79 -28.34
C ASP A 178 6.82 -5.14 -28.09
N ASP A 179 7.48 -5.72 -29.09
CA ASP A 179 8.26 -6.95 -28.93
C ASP A 179 9.45 -6.77 -27.98
N ILE A 180 10.14 -5.63 -28.07
CA ILE A 180 11.24 -5.27 -27.15
C ILE A 180 10.70 -5.11 -25.72
N LEU A 181 9.58 -4.40 -25.57
CA LEU A 181 8.95 -4.18 -24.27
C LEU A 181 8.45 -5.50 -23.64
N ASN A 182 7.80 -6.34 -24.43
CA ASN A 182 7.28 -7.65 -24.03
C ASN A 182 8.42 -8.60 -23.64
N SER A 183 9.53 -8.59 -24.39
CA SER A 183 10.74 -9.35 -24.07
C SER A 183 11.35 -8.87 -22.75
N ALA A 184 11.48 -7.56 -22.56
CA ALA A 184 12.00 -7.00 -21.31
C ALA A 184 11.08 -7.30 -20.11
N LEU A 185 9.76 -7.30 -20.31
CA LEU A 185 8.78 -7.58 -19.28
C LEU A 185 8.80 -9.06 -18.87
N THR A 186 8.82 -9.98 -19.83
CA THR A 186 8.89 -11.42 -19.55
C THR A 186 10.19 -11.81 -18.83
N ALA A 187 11.32 -11.18 -19.18
CA ALA A 187 12.60 -11.41 -18.51
C ALA A 187 12.57 -11.11 -17.00
N LYS A 188 11.71 -10.19 -16.54
CA LYS A 188 11.54 -9.92 -15.10
C LYS A 188 10.97 -11.12 -14.33
N PHE A 189 10.18 -11.95 -15.00
CA PHE A 189 9.53 -13.12 -14.42
C PHE A 189 10.39 -14.38 -14.49
N ASP A 190 11.52 -14.37 -15.21
CA ASP A 190 12.43 -15.54 -15.30
C ASP A 190 13.02 -15.92 -13.92
N SER A 191 13.10 -14.95 -12.99
CA SER A 191 13.58 -15.16 -11.62
C SER A 191 12.46 -15.36 -10.59
N VAL A 192 11.20 -15.20 -10.99
CA VAL A 192 10.05 -15.32 -10.10
C VAL A 192 9.54 -16.77 -10.16
N PRO A 193 9.39 -17.47 -9.02
CA PRO A 193 8.92 -18.85 -9.05
C PRO A 193 7.52 -18.98 -9.67
N PHE A 194 7.30 -20.09 -10.37
CA PHE A 194 6.07 -20.37 -11.11
C PHE A 194 5.13 -21.27 -10.30
N LEU A 195 3.83 -20.94 -10.26
CA LEU A 195 2.79 -21.72 -9.58
C LEU A 195 2.31 -22.88 -10.44
N THR A 196 2.26 -24.08 -9.87
CA THR A 196 1.84 -25.30 -10.56
C THR A 196 0.32 -25.51 -10.51
N GLU A 197 -0.20 -26.37 -11.40
CA GLU A 197 -1.63 -26.74 -11.40
C GLU A 197 -2.05 -27.38 -10.07
N ASP A 198 -1.18 -28.15 -9.41
CA ASP A 198 -1.44 -28.75 -8.10
C ASP A 198 -1.63 -27.70 -7.00
N MET A 199 -0.82 -26.64 -7.01
CA MET A 199 -0.95 -25.53 -6.06
C MET A 199 -2.28 -24.78 -6.27
N LEU A 200 -2.69 -24.60 -7.54
CA LEU A 200 -3.98 -23.99 -7.88
C LEU A 200 -5.16 -24.91 -7.53
N ALA A 201 -5.02 -26.23 -7.71
CA ALA A 201 -6.02 -27.22 -7.30
C ALA A 201 -6.19 -27.30 -5.79
N GLU A 202 -5.15 -26.96 -5.02
CA GLU A 202 -5.25 -26.82 -3.57
C GLU A 202 -6.06 -25.57 -3.17
N ALA A 203 -5.86 -24.44 -3.86
CA ALA A 203 -6.61 -23.19 -3.64
C ALA A 203 -8.07 -23.28 -4.12
N TRP A 204 -8.31 -23.87 -5.30
CA TRP A 204 -9.61 -24.02 -5.95
C TRP A 204 -9.82 -25.44 -6.49
N PRO A 205 -10.17 -26.42 -5.62
CA PRO A 205 -10.28 -27.83 -6.01
C PRO A 205 -11.33 -28.11 -7.09
N ARG A 206 -12.39 -27.31 -7.19
CA ARG A 206 -13.45 -27.48 -8.19
C ARG A 206 -13.04 -27.03 -9.58
N GLU A 207 -12.05 -26.13 -9.66
CA GLU A 207 -11.66 -25.46 -10.91
C GLU A 207 -10.41 -26.09 -11.54
N PHE A 208 -9.49 -26.61 -10.74
CA PHE A 208 -8.24 -27.25 -11.23
C PHE A 208 -8.08 -28.72 -10.80
N GLY A 209 -9.01 -29.27 -10.00
CA GLY A 209 -8.92 -30.66 -9.55
C GLY A 209 -9.26 -31.71 -10.63
N ALA A 210 -8.87 -32.96 -10.35
CA ALA A 210 -8.94 -34.10 -11.26
C ALA A 210 -10.33 -34.40 -11.87
N VAL A 211 -11.41 -33.86 -11.29
CA VAL A 211 -12.79 -34.06 -11.74
C VAL A 211 -13.07 -33.44 -13.12
N LYS A 212 -12.28 -32.45 -13.57
CA LYS A 212 -12.47 -31.80 -14.89
C LYS A 212 -11.96 -32.60 -16.10
N HIS A 213 -11.19 -33.68 -15.94
CA HIS A 213 -10.48 -34.31 -17.06
C HIS A 213 -11.34 -35.09 -18.09
N THR A 214 -12.68 -35.09 -18.02
CA THR A 214 -13.51 -35.82 -18.99
C THR A 214 -13.93 -35.02 -20.23
N ARG A 215 -13.79 -33.68 -20.25
CA ARG A 215 -14.04 -32.87 -21.45
C ARG A 215 -12.72 -32.59 -22.20
N ARG A 216 -12.47 -33.38 -23.24
CA ARG A 216 -11.44 -33.24 -24.31
C ARG A 216 -10.52 -32.01 -24.20
N ARG A 217 -9.45 -32.10 -23.39
CA ARG A 217 -8.26 -31.23 -23.57
C ARG A 217 -7.53 -31.76 -24.82
N ARG A 218 -7.35 -30.93 -25.85
CA ARG A 218 -6.32 -31.19 -26.85
C ARG A 218 -4.97 -30.97 -26.15
N HIS A 219 -4.08 -31.95 -26.21
CA HIS A 219 -2.73 -31.76 -25.69
C HIS A 219 -1.99 -30.75 -26.59
N ALA A 220 -1.93 -29.49 -26.17
CA ALA A 220 -1.03 -28.53 -26.78
C ALA A 220 0.41 -29.03 -26.58
N THR A 221 1.18 -29.11 -27.66
CA THR A 221 2.61 -29.45 -27.65
C THR A 221 3.37 -28.31 -26.97
N ARG A 222 3.53 -28.40 -25.65
CA ARG A 222 4.15 -27.36 -24.83
C ARG A 222 5.68 -27.40 -24.98
N ARG A 223 6.33 -26.23 -25.15
CA ARG A 223 7.77 -26.10 -24.91
C ARG A 223 8.02 -26.37 -23.42
N SER A 224 9.08 -27.12 -23.12
CA SER A 224 9.42 -27.65 -21.80
C SER A 224 9.10 -26.68 -20.65
N ILE A 225 8.24 -27.12 -19.72
CA ILE A 225 7.98 -26.41 -18.46
C ILE A 225 9.34 -26.11 -17.80
N PRO A 226 9.61 -24.85 -17.40
CA PRO A 226 10.84 -24.52 -16.68
C PRO A 226 11.03 -25.50 -15.53
N LYS A 227 12.23 -26.07 -15.45
CA LYS A 227 12.59 -27.05 -14.42
C LYS A 227 12.21 -26.46 -13.07
N LEU A 228 11.35 -27.16 -12.31
CA LEU A 228 10.94 -26.71 -10.97
C LEU A 228 12.20 -26.25 -10.22
N ILE A 229 12.23 -24.99 -9.82
CA ILE A 229 13.12 -24.60 -8.73
C ILE A 229 12.63 -25.49 -7.58
N PRO A 230 13.48 -26.38 -7.03
CA PRO A 230 13.07 -27.26 -5.95
C PRO A 230 12.35 -26.40 -4.93
N GLU A 231 11.12 -26.79 -4.55
CA GLU A 231 10.43 -26.13 -3.45
C GLU A 231 11.48 -25.93 -2.36
N PRO A 232 11.62 -24.72 -1.79
CA PRO A 232 12.28 -24.61 -0.51
C PRO A 232 11.43 -25.49 0.37
N SER A 233 11.86 -26.75 0.53
CA SER A 233 11.36 -27.65 1.55
C SER A 233 11.38 -26.75 2.76
N ILE A 234 10.21 -26.43 3.32
CA ILE A 234 10.13 -25.74 4.60
C ILE A 234 11.01 -26.61 5.45
N VAL A 235 12.24 -26.13 5.66
CA VAL A 235 13.33 -27.00 6.04
C VAL A 235 12.84 -27.49 7.38
N SER A 236 12.45 -28.77 7.42
CA SER A 236 12.51 -29.54 8.63
C SER A 236 13.93 -29.29 9.05
N SER A 237 14.11 -28.32 9.95
CA SER A 237 15.40 -27.94 10.48
C SER A 237 15.80 -29.17 11.25
N ASP A 238 16.40 -30.13 10.55
CA ASP A 238 17.25 -31.13 11.14
C ASP A 238 18.07 -30.34 12.13
N PRO A 239 17.95 -30.62 13.44
CA PRO A 239 18.45 -29.74 14.48
C PRO A 239 19.94 -29.60 14.26
N LYS A 240 20.31 -28.50 13.60
CA LYS A 240 21.67 -28.21 13.21
C LYS A 240 22.35 -27.99 14.54
N VAL A 241 23.10 -29.00 14.98
CA VAL A 241 23.79 -28.97 16.27
C VAL A 241 24.53 -27.63 16.33
N PRO A 242 24.17 -26.73 17.27
CA PRO A 242 24.73 -25.39 17.30
C PRO A 242 26.24 -25.49 17.38
N ALA A 243 26.95 -24.61 16.68
CA ALA A 243 28.40 -24.59 16.81
C ALA A 243 28.75 -24.36 18.28
N LEU A 244 29.83 -24.98 18.80
CA LEU A 244 30.21 -24.81 20.21
C LEU A 244 30.34 -23.32 20.59
N SER A 245 30.79 -22.48 19.66
CA SER A 245 30.88 -21.03 19.85
C SER A 245 29.53 -20.34 20.06
N GLU A 246 28.41 -20.90 19.61
CA GLU A 246 27.06 -20.36 19.79
C GLU A 246 26.53 -20.71 21.18
N LEU A 247 26.83 -21.91 21.68
CA LEU A 247 26.44 -22.37 23.02
C LEU A 247 27.12 -21.59 24.15
N VAL A 248 28.26 -20.93 23.88
CA VAL A 248 29.03 -20.20 24.91
C VAL A 248 28.61 -18.74 25.01
N VAL A 249 28.04 -18.13 23.95
CA VAL A 249 27.73 -16.70 23.95
C VAL A 249 26.66 -16.36 24.99
N GLU A 250 25.57 -17.10 25.05
CA GLU A 250 24.47 -16.82 25.99
C GLU A 250 24.92 -16.91 27.47
N PRO A 251 25.57 -18.00 27.94
CA PRO A 251 26.12 -18.04 29.29
C PRO A 251 27.16 -16.94 29.58
N ALA A 252 27.97 -16.58 28.58
CA ALA A 252 28.97 -15.53 28.74
C ALA A 252 28.32 -14.14 28.90
N VAL A 253 27.27 -13.84 28.11
CA VAL A 253 26.48 -12.62 28.26
C VAL A 253 25.83 -12.58 29.64
N ALA A 254 25.14 -13.64 30.05
CA ALA A 254 24.50 -13.71 31.36
C ALA A 254 25.50 -13.46 32.50
N ARG A 255 26.65 -14.14 32.48
CA ARG A 255 27.70 -13.97 33.50
C ARG A 255 28.31 -12.57 33.50
N SER A 256 28.53 -11.97 32.33
CA SER A 256 29.04 -10.59 32.24
C SER A 256 28.07 -9.58 32.84
N LEU A 257 26.76 -9.78 32.65
CA LEU A 257 25.72 -8.93 33.23
C LEU A 257 25.61 -9.08 34.75
N GLU A 258 25.76 -10.31 35.27
CA GLU A 258 25.82 -10.58 36.71
C GLU A 258 27.02 -9.91 37.38
N LEU A 259 28.17 -9.91 36.70
CA LEU A 259 29.40 -9.28 37.19
C LEU A 259 29.43 -7.76 36.97
N GLY A 260 28.53 -7.22 36.15
CA GLY A 260 28.53 -5.79 35.77
C GLY A 260 29.70 -5.38 34.88
N ASP A 261 30.36 -6.33 34.20
CA ASP A 261 31.47 -6.08 33.28
C ASP A 261 31.19 -6.71 31.90
N THR A 262 30.81 -5.85 30.95
CA THR A 262 30.48 -6.22 29.56
C THR A 262 31.66 -6.10 28.61
N SER A 263 32.82 -5.61 29.07
CA SER A 263 33.96 -5.25 28.22
C SER A 263 34.45 -6.40 27.33
N ASN A 264 34.49 -7.62 27.88
CA ASN A 264 34.92 -8.81 27.13
C ASN A 264 33.92 -9.26 26.07
N ILE A 265 32.62 -9.04 26.31
CA ILE A 265 31.56 -9.40 25.36
C ILE A 265 31.50 -8.38 24.22
N GLU A 266 31.77 -7.11 24.51
CA GLU A 266 31.80 -6.05 23.49
C GLU A 266 32.83 -6.33 22.38
N LEU A 267 33.97 -6.96 22.73
CA LEU A 267 34.98 -7.39 21.76
C LEU A 267 34.46 -8.45 20.77
N LEU A 268 33.38 -9.17 21.11
CA LEU A 268 32.78 -10.21 20.26
C LEU A 268 31.71 -9.65 19.31
N ILE A 269 31.25 -8.41 19.50
CA ILE A 269 30.12 -7.83 18.75
C ILE A 269 30.30 -7.95 17.22
N PRO A 270 31.42 -7.54 16.60
CA PRO A 270 31.56 -7.55 15.14
C PRO A 270 31.36 -8.93 14.47
N GLY A 271 31.53 -10.02 15.22
CA GLY A 271 31.34 -11.39 14.72
C GLY A 271 30.14 -12.14 15.32
N LYS A 272 29.55 -11.64 16.41
CA LYS A 272 28.52 -12.34 17.19
C LYS A 272 27.29 -11.48 17.53
N THR A 273 27.10 -10.35 16.85
CA THR A 273 26.00 -9.39 17.08
C THR A 273 24.64 -10.09 17.24
N ALA A 274 24.28 -10.99 16.32
CA ALA A 274 22.98 -11.66 16.33
C ALA A 274 22.80 -12.59 17.55
N GLN A 275 23.83 -13.36 17.93
CA GLN A 275 23.73 -14.25 19.10
C GLN A 275 23.68 -13.45 20.41
N ILE A 276 24.48 -12.38 20.52
CA ILE A 276 24.46 -11.51 21.71
C ILE A 276 23.11 -10.80 21.82
N LYS A 277 22.58 -10.27 20.70
CA LYS A 277 21.23 -9.67 20.64
C LYS A 277 20.16 -10.66 21.10
N ALA A 278 20.18 -11.89 20.60
CA ALA A 278 19.24 -12.93 21.02
C ALA A 278 19.31 -13.23 22.53
N ALA A 279 20.53 -13.36 23.08
CA ALA A 279 20.74 -13.57 24.51
C ALA A 279 20.20 -12.41 25.36
N LEU A 280 20.41 -11.17 24.91
CA LEU A 280 19.88 -9.97 25.57
C LEU A 280 18.35 -9.86 25.46
N CYS A 281 17.75 -10.22 24.33
CA CYS A 281 16.29 -10.23 24.16
C CYS A 281 15.60 -11.27 25.07
N ALA A 282 16.29 -12.35 25.45
CA ALA A 282 15.76 -13.35 26.37
C ALA A 282 15.62 -12.83 27.82
N LEU A 283 16.22 -11.68 28.15
CA LEU A 283 16.14 -11.08 29.48
C LEU A 283 14.81 -10.33 29.66
N SER A 284 14.10 -10.66 30.74
CA SER A 284 12.84 -10.02 31.10
C SER A 284 12.64 -10.05 32.62
N PRO A 285 12.67 -8.90 33.34
CA PRO A 285 12.90 -7.54 32.81
C PRO A 285 14.33 -7.34 32.29
N PHE A 286 14.55 -6.32 31.46
CA PHE A 286 15.88 -6.00 30.96
C PHE A 286 16.76 -5.34 32.04
N PRO A 287 17.96 -5.87 32.35
CA PRO A 287 18.79 -5.34 33.43
C PRO A 287 19.51 -4.05 33.01
N GLU A 288 19.60 -3.08 33.94
CA GLU A 288 20.34 -1.82 33.76
C GLU A 288 21.81 -2.04 33.36
N THR A 289 22.46 -3.06 33.95
CA THR A 289 23.85 -3.42 33.63
C THR A 289 24.05 -3.86 32.17
N GLY A 290 22.97 -4.21 31.46
CA GLY A 290 23.01 -4.59 30.05
C GLY A 290 22.85 -3.44 29.06
N LEU A 291 22.49 -2.23 29.51
CA LEU A 291 22.31 -1.08 28.61
C LEU A 291 23.58 -0.72 27.82
N PRO A 292 24.78 -0.65 28.42
CA PRO A 292 26.00 -0.33 27.65
C PRO A 292 26.25 -1.34 26.52
N LEU A 293 26.03 -2.63 26.79
CA LEU A 293 26.21 -3.68 25.80
C LEU A 293 25.15 -3.59 24.69
N LEU A 294 23.89 -3.27 25.03
CA LEU A 294 22.83 -3.01 24.06
C LEU A 294 23.18 -1.83 23.14
N LEU A 295 23.65 -0.72 23.71
CA LEU A 295 24.08 0.45 22.94
C LEU A 295 25.19 0.08 21.95
N SER A 296 26.18 -0.69 22.38
CA SER A 296 27.27 -1.17 21.52
C SER A 296 26.77 -2.05 20.37
N ILE A 297 25.79 -2.93 20.61
CA ILE A 297 25.17 -3.79 19.58
C ILE A 297 24.40 -2.94 18.57
N VAL A 298 23.54 -2.04 19.06
CA VAL A 298 22.75 -1.15 18.21
C VAL A 298 23.66 -0.25 17.38
N GLN A 299 24.72 0.28 17.98
CA GLN A 299 25.72 1.09 17.28
C GLN A 299 26.40 0.32 16.16
N GLU A 300 26.70 -0.98 16.36
CA GLU A 300 27.22 -1.84 15.29
C GLU A 300 26.17 -2.10 14.20
N GLU A 301 24.93 -2.42 14.56
CA GLU A 301 23.85 -2.63 13.58
C GLU A 301 23.59 -1.38 12.73
N LEU A 302 23.62 -0.18 13.33
CA LEU A 302 23.43 1.09 12.63
C LEU A 302 24.53 1.36 11.58
N LYS A 303 25.76 0.86 11.78
CA LYS A 303 26.81 0.97 10.75
C LYS A 303 26.43 0.24 9.46
N HIS A 304 25.64 -0.84 9.56
CA HIS A 304 25.24 -1.67 8.42
C HIS A 304 23.83 -1.33 7.90
N LYS A 305 22.90 -1.00 8.80
CA LYS A 305 21.48 -0.74 8.50
C LYS A 305 21.14 0.74 8.33
N GLY A 306 22.09 1.65 8.56
CA GLY A 306 21.90 3.09 8.41
C GLY A 306 21.15 3.72 9.58
N ASN A 307 19.99 4.31 9.33
CA ASN A 307 19.21 5.11 10.29
C ASN A 307 18.11 4.32 11.02
N ILE A 308 18.25 3.00 11.10
CA ILE A 308 17.25 2.08 11.66
C ILE A 308 17.65 1.62 13.07
N LEU A 309 16.93 2.12 14.08
CA LEU A 309 17.03 1.68 15.46
C LEU A 309 16.11 0.48 15.69
N ASP A 310 16.68 -0.72 15.57
CA ASP A 310 15.96 -1.99 15.70
C ASP A 310 16.03 -2.55 17.13
N LEU A 311 14.97 -2.32 17.90
CA LEU A 311 14.80 -2.78 19.29
C LEU A 311 13.77 -3.93 19.40
N THR A 312 13.63 -4.71 18.33
CA THR A 312 12.73 -5.87 18.27
C THR A 312 13.05 -6.87 19.38
N GLY A 313 12.02 -7.24 20.16
CA GLY A 313 12.09 -8.28 21.19
C GLY A 313 12.67 -7.87 22.56
N PHE A 314 13.23 -6.66 22.73
CA PHE A 314 13.84 -6.27 24.01
C PHE A 314 12.82 -5.84 25.07
N SER A 315 12.96 -6.35 26.29
CA SER A 315 12.08 -6.06 27.44
C SER A 315 12.46 -4.81 28.22
N LEU A 316 12.66 -3.68 27.52
CA LEU A 316 13.05 -2.39 28.11
C LEU A 316 11.91 -1.73 28.88
N SER A 317 12.23 -1.08 30.00
CA SER A 317 11.32 -0.13 30.65
C SER A 317 11.11 1.13 29.79
N PRO A 318 10.08 1.95 30.05
CA PRO A 318 9.91 3.24 29.36
C PRO A 318 11.13 4.16 29.47
N GLU A 319 11.77 4.21 30.63
CA GLU A 319 12.95 5.04 30.90
C GLU A 319 14.18 4.52 30.14
N GLN A 320 14.39 3.19 30.16
CA GLN A 320 15.46 2.55 29.42
C GLN A 320 15.29 2.76 27.91
N LEU A 321 14.08 2.58 27.38
CA LEU A 321 13.76 2.83 25.97
C LEU A 321 14.05 4.29 25.59
N ALA A 322 13.62 5.24 26.44
CA ALA A 322 13.86 6.65 26.22
C ALA A 322 15.35 6.99 26.21
N SER A 323 16.12 6.41 27.15
CA SER A 323 17.58 6.57 27.24
C SER A 323 18.28 6.01 26.01
N VAL A 324 18.00 4.76 25.62
CA VAL A 324 18.59 4.13 24.43
C VAL A 324 18.27 4.93 23.17
N ALA A 325 17.02 5.38 22.99
CA ALA A 325 16.63 6.16 21.82
C ALA A 325 17.31 7.54 21.75
N ALA A 326 17.63 8.15 22.90
CA ALA A 326 18.30 9.44 22.98
C ALA A 326 19.78 9.38 22.52
N GLU A 327 20.45 8.24 22.71
CA GLU A 327 21.84 8.02 22.27
C GLU A 327 21.99 7.99 20.73
N PHE A 328 20.89 7.77 20.00
CA PHE A 328 20.89 7.68 18.54
C PHE A 328 20.02 8.77 17.90
N PRO A 329 20.38 10.06 18.01
CA PRO A 329 19.55 11.17 17.53
C PRO A 329 19.26 11.10 16.02
N ASP A 330 20.18 10.57 15.24
CA ASP A 330 20.08 10.48 13.77
C ASP A 330 19.21 9.31 13.27
N ALA A 331 18.91 8.33 14.12
CA ALA A 331 17.99 7.26 13.75
C ALA A 331 16.62 7.86 13.42
N ARG A 332 16.03 7.48 12.29
CA ARG A 332 14.71 7.99 11.86
C ARG A 332 13.64 6.90 11.85
N THR A 333 14.08 5.64 11.78
CA THR A 333 13.23 4.48 11.84
C THR A 333 13.44 3.81 13.19
N VAL A 334 12.37 3.57 13.93
CA VAL A 334 12.41 2.84 15.21
C VAL A 334 11.49 1.63 15.10
N ILE A 335 12.02 0.44 15.37
CA ILE A 335 11.29 -0.82 15.32
C ILE A 335 11.17 -1.35 16.75
N LEU A 336 9.93 -1.42 17.25
CA LEU A 336 9.59 -2.01 18.56
C LEU A 336 8.78 -3.30 18.42
N SER A 337 8.72 -3.86 17.22
CA SER A 337 7.91 -5.04 16.92
C SER A 337 8.32 -6.26 17.76
N HIS A 338 7.39 -7.19 17.92
CA HIS A 338 7.59 -8.44 18.67
C HIS A 338 8.00 -8.27 20.14
N SER A 339 7.66 -7.13 20.73
CA SER A 339 7.91 -6.81 22.14
C SER A 339 6.57 -6.69 22.90
N PRO A 340 6.00 -7.80 23.42
CA PRO A 340 4.66 -7.80 24.05
C PRO A 340 4.54 -6.91 25.29
N GLN A 341 5.66 -6.57 25.92
CA GLN A 341 5.79 -5.64 27.04
C GLN A 341 5.66 -4.17 26.64
N VAL A 342 5.77 -3.83 25.35
CA VAL A 342 5.63 -2.44 24.89
C VAL A 342 4.17 -2.00 25.07
N ARG A 343 3.97 -1.02 25.93
CA ARG A 343 2.68 -0.40 26.30
C ARG A 343 2.65 1.08 25.94
N SER A 344 1.51 1.74 26.17
CA SER A 344 1.30 3.17 25.85
C SER A 344 2.35 4.11 26.43
N GLU A 345 2.82 3.83 27.65
CA GLU A 345 3.86 4.56 28.36
C GLU A 345 5.21 4.48 27.65
N HIS A 346 5.52 3.36 26.99
CA HIS A 346 6.73 3.20 26.19
C HIS A 346 6.69 4.09 24.95
N VAL A 347 5.54 4.12 24.25
CA VAL A 347 5.34 4.99 23.07
C VAL A 347 5.44 6.46 23.49
N ARG A 348 4.83 6.86 24.61
CA ARG A 348 4.94 8.23 25.13
C ARG A 348 6.36 8.59 25.52
N ALA A 349 7.07 7.71 26.23
CA ALA A 349 8.45 7.94 26.63
C ALA A 349 9.37 8.08 25.42
N LEU A 350 9.24 7.18 24.44
CA LEU A 350 9.99 7.22 23.18
C LEU A 350 9.76 8.52 22.41
N LEU A 351 8.50 8.90 22.18
CA LEU A 351 8.16 10.10 21.40
C LEU A 351 8.51 11.40 22.14
N SER A 352 8.61 11.34 23.47
CA SER A 352 9.09 12.47 24.29
C SER A 352 10.61 12.65 24.20
N SER A 353 11.39 11.57 24.25
CA SER A 353 12.85 11.64 24.16
C SER A 353 13.35 11.79 22.73
N LYS A 354 12.64 11.19 21.77
CA LYS A 354 12.97 11.18 20.35
C LYS A 354 11.77 11.66 19.53
N PRO A 355 11.53 12.98 19.47
CA PRO A 355 10.35 13.51 18.80
C PRO A 355 10.39 13.35 17.28
N ASN A 356 11.56 13.26 16.65
CA ASN A 356 11.67 13.23 15.19
C ASN A 356 11.86 11.79 14.67
N ILE A 357 10.76 11.07 14.51
CA ILE A 357 10.75 9.70 13.98
C ILE A 357 10.02 9.72 12.63
N ASP A 358 10.70 9.35 11.55
CA ASP A 358 10.01 9.22 10.27
C ASP A 358 9.15 7.96 10.26
N HIS A 359 9.61 6.89 10.90
CA HIS A 359 8.95 5.59 10.83
C HIS A 359 8.96 4.85 12.18
N LEU A 360 7.79 4.46 12.69
CA LEU A 360 7.64 3.69 13.92
C LEU A 360 6.90 2.38 13.68
N GLU A 361 7.54 1.25 13.97
CA GLU A 361 6.95 -0.08 13.81
C GLU A 361 6.49 -0.67 15.15
N LEU A 362 5.20 -1.04 15.26
CA LEU A 362 4.55 -1.50 16.50
C LEU A 362 3.83 -2.84 16.33
N MET A 363 4.40 -3.77 15.55
CA MET A 363 3.75 -5.04 15.20
C MET A 363 3.91 -6.07 16.32
N ASN A 364 2.84 -6.82 16.64
CA ASN A 364 2.87 -7.85 17.68
C ASN A 364 3.45 -7.35 19.03
N THR A 365 3.02 -6.16 19.44
CA THR A 365 3.38 -5.51 20.72
C THR A 365 2.21 -5.56 21.70
N GLY A 366 2.41 -5.05 22.92
CA GLY A 366 1.33 -4.83 23.88
C GLY A 366 0.41 -3.64 23.54
N ILE A 367 0.70 -2.89 22.47
CA ILE A 367 -0.18 -1.86 21.90
C ILE A 367 -1.24 -2.55 21.05
N THR A 368 -2.45 -2.65 21.61
CA THR A 368 -3.59 -3.19 20.87
C THR A 368 -4.22 -2.11 19.97
N ASN A 369 -5.11 -2.55 19.07
CA ASN A 369 -5.93 -1.65 18.24
C ASN A 369 -6.66 -0.58 19.06
N ASP A 370 -7.21 -0.94 20.22
CA ASP A 370 -7.96 0.01 21.05
C ASP A 370 -7.02 0.96 21.82
N ILE A 371 -5.83 0.50 22.22
CA ILE A 371 -4.81 1.35 22.85
C ILE A 371 -4.29 2.39 21.85
N LEU A 372 -3.92 1.98 20.63
CA LEU A 372 -3.46 2.95 19.62
C LEU A 372 -4.58 3.91 19.22
N ALA A 373 -5.82 3.43 19.07
CA ALA A 373 -6.97 4.30 18.80
C ALA A 373 -7.15 5.35 19.91
N SER A 374 -7.03 4.94 21.19
CA SER A 374 -7.11 5.85 22.34
C SER A 374 -5.96 6.85 22.33
N LEU A 375 -4.73 6.44 22.01
CA LEU A 375 -3.59 7.36 21.88
C LEU A 375 -3.81 8.40 20.77
N LEU A 376 -4.30 7.99 19.60
CA LEU A 376 -4.60 8.89 18.49
C LEU A 376 -5.75 9.86 18.81
N GLN A 377 -6.70 9.42 19.64
CA GLN A 377 -7.85 10.22 20.04
C GLN A 377 -7.51 11.21 21.16
N ASP A 378 -6.88 10.74 22.23
CA ASP A 378 -6.70 11.48 23.48
C ASP A 378 -5.38 12.26 23.50
N HIS A 379 -4.38 11.79 22.74
CA HIS A 379 -3.03 12.36 22.69
C HIS A 379 -2.50 12.56 21.27
N PRO A 380 -3.24 13.19 20.34
CA PRO A 380 -2.78 13.39 18.96
C PRO A 380 -1.49 14.23 18.87
N GLU A 381 -1.17 15.02 19.89
CA GLU A 381 0.00 15.89 19.95
C GLU A 381 1.34 15.15 19.94
N ILE A 382 1.41 13.93 20.49
CA ILE A 382 2.66 13.16 20.56
C ILE A 382 3.09 12.65 19.17
N PHE A 383 2.16 12.58 18.21
CA PHE A 383 2.41 12.10 16.85
C PHE A 383 2.69 13.20 15.83
N LYS A 384 2.75 14.48 16.25
CA LYS A 384 2.95 15.64 15.36
C LYS A 384 4.24 15.60 14.53
N ARG A 385 5.19 14.77 14.96
CA ARG A 385 6.51 14.61 14.35
C ARG A 385 6.83 13.16 13.96
N VAL A 386 5.79 12.33 13.92
CA VAL A 386 5.85 10.97 13.41
C VAL A 386 5.28 10.96 12.00
N SER A 387 6.06 10.58 10.99
CA SER A 387 5.55 10.54 9.60
C SER A 387 4.73 9.29 9.33
N ASP A 388 5.20 8.15 9.82
CA ASP A 388 4.67 6.84 9.52
C ASP A 388 4.60 5.95 10.77
N ILE A 389 3.48 5.24 10.94
CA ILE A 389 3.34 4.17 11.92
C ILE A 389 2.88 2.91 11.20
N ILE A 390 3.59 1.81 11.43
CA ILE A 390 3.18 0.47 11.03
C ILE A 390 2.47 -0.18 12.22
N HIS A 391 1.16 -0.40 12.07
CA HIS A 391 0.33 -1.05 13.08
C HIS A 391 -0.96 -1.64 12.45
N PRO A 392 -1.50 -2.79 12.90
CA PRO A 392 -2.67 -3.42 12.30
C PRO A 392 -3.91 -2.52 12.20
N LEU A 393 -4.17 -1.70 13.23
CA LEU A 393 -5.24 -0.69 13.24
C LEU A 393 -5.23 0.21 12.00
N LEU A 394 -4.05 0.58 11.50
CA LEU A 394 -3.84 1.55 10.43
C LEU A 394 -3.96 0.94 9.02
N VAL A 395 -4.21 -0.37 8.93
CA VAL A 395 -4.59 -1.06 7.69
C VAL A 395 -5.93 -1.80 7.73
N ALA A 396 -6.48 -2.06 8.92
CA ALA A 396 -7.80 -2.69 9.10
C ALA A 396 -8.96 -1.91 8.43
N THR A 397 -10.10 -2.53 8.14
CA THR A 397 -11.27 -1.80 7.57
C THR A 397 -12.05 -0.97 8.60
N LYS A 398 -11.76 -1.12 9.90
CA LYS A 398 -12.47 -0.45 11.00
C LYS A 398 -12.24 1.07 10.95
N ARG A 399 -13.31 1.85 11.12
CA ARG A 399 -13.21 3.31 11.26
C ARG A 399 -12.64 3.66 12.63
N ILE A 400 -11.78 4.68 12.65
CA ILE A 400 -11.20 5.22 13.88
C ILE A 400 -11.48 6.71 13.97
N THR A 401 -11.76 7.19 15.18
CA THR A 401 -11.83 8.61 15.47
C THR A 401 -10.41 9.09 15.76
N ASN A 402 -9.96 10.10 15.03
CA ASN A 402 -8.64 10.69 15.24
C ASN A 402 -8.73 12.20 15.00
N PRO A 403 -8.78 13.02 16.07
CA PRO A 403 -8.85 14.46 15.95
C PRO A 403 -7.65 15.11 15.24
N GLY A 404 -6.51 14.40 15.24
CA GLY A 404 -5.27 14.83 14.60
C GLY A 404 -5.10 14.37 13.15
N ALA A 405 -6.08 13.69 12.56
CA ALA A 405 -6.00 13.18 11.19
C ALA A 405 -5.90 14.30 10.14
N PHE A 406 -5.31 13.97 8.99
CA PHE A 406 -5.31 14.81 7.80
C PHE A 406 -6.30 14.28 6.79
N HIS A 407 -7.15 15.15 6.27
CA HIS A 407 -8.22 14.80 5.34
C HIS A 407 -7.93 15.33 3.93
N VAL A 408 -8.45 14.67 2.91
CA VAL A 408 -8.43 15.13 1.52
C VAL A 408 -9.83 15.00 0.94
N PHE A 409 -10.38 16.13 0.48
CA PHE A 409 -11.60 16.20 -0.30
C PHE A 409 -11.25 16.66 -1.70
N ALA A 410 -11.40 15.74 -2.66
CA ALA A 410 -11.31 16.09 -4.07
C ALA A 410 -12.63 15.78 -4.76
N SER A 411 -13.01 16.65 -5.70
CA SER A 411 -14.12 16.38 -6.62
C SER A 411 -13.79 16.88 -8.02
N SER A 412 -14.32 16.17 -9.01
CA SER A 412 -14.49 16.67 -10.37
C SER A 412 -15.98 16.92 -10.59
N GLN A 413 -16.33 18.04 -11.22
CA GLN A 413 -17.73 18.31 -11.60
C GLN A 413 -18.17 17.50 -12.84
N THR A 414 -17.70 16.27 -13.01
CA THR A 414 -17.87 15.49 -14.25
C THR A 414 -19.17 14.71 -14.37
N SER A 415 -19.93 14.51 -13.28
CA SER A 415 -21.15 13.70 -13.31
C SER A 415 -22.43 14.55 -13.29
N TYR A 416 -23.20 14.49 -14.40
CA TYR A 416 -24.60 14.99 -14.45
C TYR A 416 -25.54 14.20 -13.53
N PHE A 417 -25.14 12.98 -13.13
CA PHE A 417 -25.85 12.15 -12.19
C PHE A 417 -25.23 12.37 -10.81
N MET A 418 -26.02 12.92 -9.88
CA MET A 418 -25.64 13.18 -8.48
C MET A 418 -24.75 12.07 -7.93
N THR A 419 -23.43 12.24 -7.96
CA THR A 419 -22.55 11.32 -7.28
C THR A 419 -22.71 11.62 -5.81
N THR A 420 -23.09 10.59 -5.05
CA THR A 420 -22.99 10.63 -3.59
C THR A 420 -21.60 11.16 -3.27
N PRO A 421 -21.46 12.21 -2.44
CA PRO A 421 -20.17 12.76 -2.09
C PRO A 421 -19.27 11.60 -1.71
N THR A 422 -18.22 11.36 -2.49
CA THR A 422 -17.16 10.45 -2.06
C THR A 422 -16.62 11.06 -0.79
N GLY A 423 -16.99 10.49 0.35
CA GLY A 423 -16.50 10.94 1.65
C GLY A 423 -14.99 11.14 1.58
N GLY A 424 -14.47 12.16 2.24
CA GLY A 424 -13.05 12.46 2.09
C GLY A 424 -12.18 11.30 2.59
N ILE A 425 -10.96 11.28 2.09
CA ILE A 425 -9.95 10.29 2.46
C ILE A 425 -9.10 10.85 3.59
N ALA A 426 -8.80 10.07 4.62
CA ALA A 426 -7.99 10.51 5.74
C ALA A 426 -6.83 9.56 6.06
N ILE A 427 -5.76 10.15 6.61
CA ILE A 427 -4.65 9.44 7.24
C ILE A 427 -4.46 9.91 8.68
N SER A 428 -4.10 8.97 9.56
CA SER A 428 -4.08 9.22 11.01
C SER A 428 -2.82 9.87 11.53
N VAL A 429 -1.67 9.52 10.93
CA VAL A 429 -0.36 9.99 11.35
C VAL A 429 0.35 10.54 10.13
N TRP A 430 0.87 11.75 10.27
CA TRP A 430 1.36 12.54 9.15
C TRP A 430 2.24 13.68 9.61
N THR A 431 3.13 14.07 8.70
CA THR A 431 3.95 15.27 8.79
C THR A 431 3.70 16.17 7.58
N PRO A 432 3.96 17.48 7.67
CA PRO A 432 3.75 18.40 6.55
C PRO A 432 4.52 17.97 5.29
N ALA A 433 5.77 17.50 5.46
CA ALA A 433 6.57 16.98 4.35
C ALA A 433 5.88 15.81 3.63
N LYS A 434 5.41 14.80 4.37
CA LYS A 434 4.68 13.65 3.82
C LYS A 434 3.41 14.06 3.09
N ILE A 435 2.62 14.97 3.68
CA ILE A 435 1.38 15.44 3.07
C ILE A 435 1.64 16.13 1.74
N VAL A 436 2.59 17.07 1.68
CA VAL A 436 2.91 17.78 0.44
C VAL A 436 3.47 16.81 -0.60
N GLN A 437 4.33 15.87 -0.19
CA GLN A 437 4.86 14.84 -1.09
C GLN A 437 3.77 13.94 -1.68
N ASN A 438 2.78 13.55 -0.87
CA ASN A 438 1.68 12.70 -1.31
C ASN A 438 0.70 13.46 -2.20
N ILE A 439 0.39 14.72 -1.86
CA ILE A 439 -0.45 15.57 -2.72
C ILE A 439 0.23 15.85 -4.06
N CYS A 440 1.55 16.04 -4.13
CA CYS A 440 2.26 16.14 -5.40
C CYS A 440 2.07 14.88 -6.28
N GLY A 441 2.10 13.68 -5.70
CA GLY A 441 1.81 12.44 -6.44
C GLY A 441 0.38 12.40 -7.00
N PHE A 442 -0.59 12.83 -6.19
CA PHE A 442 -1.98 12.97 -6.62
C PHE A 442 -2.14 14.01 -7.75
N LEU A 443 -1.57 15.20 -7.59
CA LEU A 443 -1.68 16.28 -8.59
C LEU A 443 -0.98 15.93 -9.90
N ALA A 444 0.15 15.23 -9.85
CA ALA A 444 0.83 14.74 -11.05
C ALA A 444 -0.05 13.78 -11.86
N ALA A 445 -0.80 12.89 -11.18
CA ALA A 445 -1.75 11.99 -11.84
C ALA A 445 -2.98 12.73 -12.43
N LEU A 446 -3.23 13.98 -12.04
CA LEU A 446 -4.29 14.83 -12.61
C LEU A 446 -3.77 15.80 -13.67
N HIS A 447 -2.48 15.77 -14.00
CA HIS A 447 -1.90 16.70 -14.96
C HIS A 447 -2.53 16.48 -16.36
N PRO A 448 -2.79 17.53 -17.16
CA PRO A 448 -3.43 17.40 -18.48
C PRO A 448 -2.65 16.55 -19.48
N ASP A 449 -1.33 16.56 -19.35
CA ASP A 449 -0.44 15.75 -20.18
C ASP A 449 -0.44 14.27 -19.73
N SER A 450 -1.18 13.95 -18.67
CA SER A 450 -1.36 12.60 -18.18
C SER A 450 -2.37 11.82 -19.02
N PRO A 451 -2.05 10.58 -19.41
CA PRO A 451 -3.04 9.65 -19.97
C PRO A 451 -4.28 9.47 -19.07
N ALA A 452 -4.12 9.51 -17.74
CA ALA A 452 -5.23 9.40 -16.79
C ALA A 452 -6.23 10.56 -16.87
N SER A 453 -5.82 11.74 -17.33
CA SER A 453 -6.74 12.89 -17.43
C SER A 453 -7.84 12.65 -18.46
N MET A 454 -7.62 11.74 -19.43
CA MET A 454 -8.57 11.43 -20.49
C MET A 454 -9.71 10.51 -20.04
N SER A 455 -9.58 9.79 -18.91
CA SER A 455 -10.57 8.79 -18.48
C SER A 455 -11.76 9.35 -17.69
N GLY A 456 -11.84 10.67 -17.48
CA GLY A 456 -13.00 11.37 -16.90
C GLY A 456 -13.32 11.09 -15.41
N ASN A 457 -12.73 10.04 -14.84
CA ASN A 457 -13.06 9.49 -13.51
C ASN A 457 -11.84 9.38 -12.57
N SER A 458 -10.70 10.01 -12.88
CA SER A 458 -9.48 9.87 -12.08
C SER A 458 -9.65 10.31 -10.62
N ILE A 459 -10.50 11.31 -10.33
CA ILE A 459 -10.79 11.74 -8.95
C ILE A 459 -11.72 10.76 -8.21
N GLU A 460 -12.57 10.02 -8.92
CA GLU A 460 -13.42 8.98 -8.33
C GLU A 460 -12.70 7.64 -8.14
N SER A 461 -11.46 7.55 -8.62
CA SER A 461 -10.62 6.37 -8.52
C SER A 461 -9.93 6.24 -7.14
N MET A 462 -9.08 5.22 -7.00
CA MET A 462 -8.24 5.01 -5.83
C MET A 462 -7.01 5.95 -5.73
N VAL A 463 -6.76 6.87 -6.67
CA VAL A 463 -5.51 7.67 -6.72
C VAL A 463 -5.24 8.39 -5.40
N ILE A 464 -6.23 9.08 -4.82
CA ILE A 464 -6.03 9.82 -3.57
C ILE A 464 -5.69 8.86 -2.43
N GLN A 465 -6.39 7.73 -2.37
CA GLN A 465 -6.15 6.70 -1.38
C GLN A 465 -4.73 6.14 -1.50
N VAL A 466 -4.28 5.82 -2.72
CA VAL A 466 -2.94 5.32 -3.05
C VAL A 466 -1.86 6.36 -2.71
N ALA A 467 -2.05 7.60 -3.16
CA ALA A 467 -1.11 8.69 -2.90
C ALA A 467 -0.91 8.93 -1.40
N LEU A 468 -2.00 9.01 -0.62
CA LEU A 468 -1.93 9.25 0.82
C LEU A 468 -1.43 8.05 1.63
N SER A 469 -1.61 6.83 1.12
CA SER A 469 -1.11 5.60 1.76
C SER A 469 0.40 5.43 1.60
N SER A 470 1.04 6.22 0.73
CA SER A 470 2.50 6.22 0.57
C SER A 470 3.19 6.74 1.84
N GLY A 471 4.21 6.02 2.30
CA GLY A 471 5.16 6.52 3.27
C GLY A 471 6.05 7.64 2.72
N THR A 472 6.85 8.22 3.62
CA THR A 472 7.90 9.17 3.24
C THR A 472 8.94 8.49 2.35
N ARG A 473 9.39 9.17 1.29
CA ARG A 473 10.26 8.56 0.27
C ARG A 473 11.24 9.57 -0.34
N ALA A 474 12.22 9.07 -1.07
CA ALA A 474 13.07 9.92 -1.91
C ALA A 474 12.24 10.55 -3.05
N PRO A 475 12.69 11.68 -3.63
CA PRO A 475 12.10 12.22 -4.85
C PRO A 475 12.04 11.14 -5.94
N ASP A 476 10.95 11.16 -6.70
CA ASP A 476 10.74 10.33 -7.89
C ASP A 476 10.81 8.80 -7.68
N THR A 477 10.70 8.33 -6.43
CA THR A 477 10.53 6.90 -6.15
C THR A 477 9.24 6.37 -6.81
N PRO A 478 9.35 5.38 -7.72
CA PRO A 478 8.22 4.78 -8.40
C PRO A 478 7.18 4.24 -7.44
N TRP A 479 5.88 4.26 -7.78
CA TRP A 479 4.81 3.74 -6.91
C TRP A 479 5.09 2.32 -6.44
N LYS A 480 5.53 1.44 -7.34
CA LYS A 480 5.84 0.04 -7.01
C LYS A 480 6.98 -0.13 -5.99
N ASP A 481 7.85 0.88 -5.88
CA ASP A 481 9.01 0.88 -4.99
C ASP A 481 8.71 1.52 -3.63
N ARG A 482 7.47 1.95 -3.39
CA ARG A 482 7.11 2.66 -2.15
C ARG A 482 6.75 1.71 -1.02
N THR A 483 7.05 2.18 0.18
CA THR A 483 6.48 1.62 1.41
C THR A 483 5.06 2.15 1.59
N VAL A 484 4.16 1.26 1.98
CA VAL A 484 2.75 1.54 2.26
C VAL A 484 2.51 1.24 3.74
N THR A 485 2.67 2.26 4.57
CA THR A 485 2.68 2.13 6.03
C THR A 485 1.27 2.15 6.63
N THR A 486 0.32 2.72 5.90
CA THR A 486 -1.10 2.82 6.26
C THR A 486 -1.96 2.70 5.01
N VAL A 487 -3.21 2.31 5.18
CA VAL A 487 -4.23 2.43 4.12
C VAL A 487 -5.11 3.61 4.46
N ALA A 488 -5.01 4.68 3.68
CA ALA A 488 -5.87 5.85 3.80
C ALA A 488 -7.34 5.43 3.61
N ARG A 489 -8.28 6.06 4.31
CA ARG A 489 -9.69 5.58 4.37
C ARG A 489 -10.70 6.69 4.20
N ASN A 490 -11.87 6.30 3.72
CA ASN A 490 -13.07 7.12 3.87
C ASN A 490 -13.34 7.34 5.37
N PHE A 491 -13.32 8.58 5.82
CA PHE A 491 -13.61 8.91 7.21
C PHE A 491 -15.10 9.22 7.38
N SER A 492 -15.62 9.09 8.61
CA SER A 492 -17.04 9.34 8.89
C SER A 492 -17.33 10.65 9.59
N VAL A 493 -16.38 11.20 10.35
CA VAL A 493 -16.59 12.41 11.17
C VAL A 493 -15.39 13.34 11.05
N LEU A 494 -15.63 14.59 10.65
CA LEU A 494 -14.65 15.68 10.80
C LEU A 494 -14.69 16.20 12.23
N THR A 495 -13.53 16.37 12.82
CA THR A 495 -13.36 16.94 14.16
C THR A 495 -12.93 18.39 14.08
N SER A 496 -13.30 19.18 15.09
CA SER A 496 -12.76 20.53 15.26
C SER A 496 -11.24 20.48 15.34
N GLY A 497 -10.55 21.37 14.64
CA GLY A 497 -9.10 21.44 14.56
C GLY A 497 -8.46 20.48 13.55
N ALA A 498 -9.22 19.61 12.88
CA ALA A 498 -8.70 18.76 11.83
C ALA A 498 -8.17 19.59 10.65
N TRP A 499 -7.11 19.09 10.01
CA TRP A 499 -6.56 19.68 8.80
C TRP A 499 -7.06 18.93 7.57
N THR A 500 -7.36 19.68 6.51
CA THR A 500 -7.81 19.10 5.25
C THR A 500 -7.15 19.77 4.06
N PHE A 501 -6.92 19.01 3.00
CA PHE A 501 -6.69 19.53 1.65
C PHE A 501 -8.01 19.46 0.87
N MET A 502 -8.40 20.58 0.27
CA MET A 502 -9.58 20.68 -0.59
C MET A 502 -9.11 20.92 -2.02
N PHE A 503 -9.65 20.16 -2.97
CA PHE A 503 -9.35 20.31 -4.38
C PHE A 503 -10.63 20.12 -5.22
N ASN A 504 -11.04 21.15 -5.95
CA ASN A 504 -12.17 21.07 -6.87
C ASN A 504 -11.66 21.30 -8.29
N GLN A 505 -11.73 20.27 -9.13
CA GLN A 505 -11.32 20.38 -10.54
C GLN A 505 -12.50 20.96 -11.35
N ALA A 506 -12.26 22.09 -12.01
CA ALA A 506 -13.23 22.64 -12.94
C ALA A 506 -13.43 21.70 -14.12
N ASN A 507 -14.70 21.54 -14.51
CA ASN A 507 -15.07 20.78 -15.70
C ASN A 507 -15.58 21.75 -16.77
N PRO A 508 -14.87 21.93 -17.90
CA PRO A 508 -15.28 22.87 -18.93
C PRO A 508 -16.58 22.47 -19.63
N LEU A 509 -17.03 21.21 -19.48
CA LEU A 509 -18.26 20.68 -20.07
C LEU A 509 -19.52 20.96 -19.22
N THR A 510 -19.40 21.57 -18.05
CA THR A 510 -20.56 21.90 -17.22
C THR A 510 -21.31 23.13 -17.75
N MET A 511 -22.30 22.88 -18.62
CA MET A 511 -23.10 23.90 -19.31
C MET A 511 -23.98 24.79 -18.40
N ARG A 512 -24.15 24.47 -17.10
CA ARG A 512 -25.02 25.24 -16.18
C ARG A 512 -24.39 25.41 -14.80
N GLY A 513 -23.78 26.58 -14.56
CA GLY A 513 -23.43 27.05 -13.20
C GLY A 513 -22.32 26.27 -12.49
N GLY A 514 -21.55 25.45 -13.22
CA GLY A 514 -20.35 24.79 -12.68
C GLY A 514 -19.25 25.81 -12.35
N ALA A 515 -18.29 25.38 -11.54
CA ALA A 515 -17.13 26.19 -11.21
C ALA A 515 -16.30 26.40 -12.48
N THR A 516 -16.11 27.67 -12.87
CA THR A 516 -15.34 28.06 -14.06
C THR A 516 -13.84 27.92 -13.88
N GLU A 517 -13.38 27.74 -12.63
CA GLU A 517 -11.97 27.65 -12.26
C GLU A 517 -11.76 26.49 -11.28
N SER A 518 -10.64 25.78 -11.45
CA SER A 518 -10.21 24.81 -10.44
C SER A 518 -9.83 25.55 -9.17
N ARG A 519 -10.12 24.96 -8.02
CA ARG A 519 -9.81 25.57 -6.72
C ARG A 519 -9.08 24.62 -5.80
N TYR A 520 -8.18 25.15 -4.99
CA TYR A 520 -7.55 24.39 -3.92
C TYR A 520 -7.45 25.21 -2.63
N ALA A 521 -7.29 24.53 -1.50
CA ALA A 521 -6.84 25.14 -0.25
C ALA A 521 -6.40 24.06 0.73
N PHE A 522 -5.47 24.40 1.60
CA PHE A 522 -5.36 23.76 2.90
C PHE A 522 -6.34 24.44 3.84
N ALA A 523 -7.09 23.68 4.62
CA ALA A 523 -8.11 24.22 5.50
C ALA A 523 -8.01 23.61 6.90
N LYS A 524 -8.24 24.45 7.91
CA LYS A 524 -8.39 24.05 9.30
C LYS A 524 -9.86 24.12 9.67
N VAL A 525 -10.40 23.01 10.17
CA VAL A 525 -11.79 22.93 10.62
C VAL A 525 -11.95 23.71 11.93
N LEU A 526 -12.84 24.69 11.95
CA LEU A 526 -13.10 25.53 13.12
C LEU A 526 -14.06 24.82 14.12
N PRO A 527 -14.15 25.30 15.37
CA PRO A 527 -15.12 24.80 16.34
C PRO A 527 -16.54 24.77 15.77
N GLY A 528 -17.24 23.66 15.97
CA GLY A 528 -18.58 23.42 15.40
C GLY A 528 -18.60 22.66 14.07
N CYS A 529 -17.44 22.42 13.44
CA CYS A 529 -17.29 21.60 12.23
C CYS A 529 -18.05 22.09 10.98
N THR A 530 -18.62 23.30 11.00
CA THR A 530 -19.37 23.89 9.88
C THR A 530 -18.58 24.94 9.11
N GLN A 531 -17.50 25.45 9.69
CA GLN A 531 -16.67 26.51 9.10
C GLN A 531 -15.22 26.04 8.98
N VAL A 532 -14.53 26.56 7.98
CA VAL A 532 -13.09 26.37 7.80
C VAL A 532 -12.36 27.70 7.67
N GLN A 533 -11.11 27.69 8.08
CA GLN A 533 -10.13 28.71 7.72
C GLN A 533 -9.23 28.16 6.62
N THR A 534 -9.14 28.85 5.49
CA THR A 534 -8.37 28.42 4.31
C THR A 534 -7.00 29.08 4.24
N TYR A 535 -6.05 28.36 3.65
CA TYR A 535 -4.65 28.74 3.49
C TYR A 535 -4.14 28.24 2.13
N ASP A 536 -3.22 28.99 1.54
CA ASP A 536 -2.33 28.45 0.50
C ASP A 536 -1.25 27.54 1.13
N LEU A 537 -0.33 27.02 0.33
CA LEU A 537 0.75 26.18 0.85
C LEU A 537 1.63 26.94 1.87
N GLY A 538 1.96 28.21 1.61
CA GLY A 538 2.81 29.00 2.50
C GLY A 538 2.17 29.21 3.88
N GLY A 539 0.90 29.62 3.90
CA GLY A 539 0.11 29.79 5.12
C GLY A 539 -0.07 28.49 5.89
N PHE A 540 -0.31 27.38 5.18
CA PHE A 540 -0.37 26.05 5.80
C PHE A 540 0.94 25.70 6.52
N LEU A 541 2.09 25.85 5.85
CA LEU A 541 3.38 25.51 6.44
C LEU A 541 3.76 26.40 7.63
N GLU A 542 3.33 27.67 7.61
CA GLU A 542 3.49 28.58 8.75
C GLU A 542 2.65 28.12 9.96
N GLU A 543 1.39 27.71 9.75
CA GLU A 543 0.56 27.15 10.81
C GLU A 543 1.11 25.81 11.33
N MET A 544 1.65 24.96 10.45
CA MET A 544 2.31 23.70 10.85
C MET A 544 3.49 23.96 11.79
N ARG A 545 4.31 24.98 11.48
CA ARG A 545 5.41 25.42 12.33
C ARG A 545 4.93 25.87 13.70
N LYS A 546 3.87 26.70 13.76
CA LYS A 546 3.26 27.16 15.02
C LYS A 546 2.69 26.01 15.85
N GLU A 547 2.10 25.00 15.21
CA GLU A 547 1.58 23.81 15.89
C GLU A 547 2.67 22.85 16.37
N GLY A 548 3.93 23.06 15.99
CA GLY A 548 5.06 22.19 16.31
C GLY A 548 5.14 20.91 15.47
N ARG A 549 4.41 20.86 14.34
CA ARG A 549 4.41 19.74 13.40
C ARG A 549 5.64 19.80 12.49
N GLY A 550 6.25 18.65 12.24
CA GLY A 550 7.44 18.56 11.38
C GLY A 550 7.79 17.12 11.02
N PRO A 551 8.74 16.87 10.10
CA PRO A 551 9.49 17.89 9.38
C PRO A 551 8.62 18.65 8.37
N LEU A 552 9.02 19.88 8.08
CA LEU A 552 8.44 20.66 6.97
C LEU A 552 9.03 20.17 5.64
N PRO A 553 8.30 20.27 4.51
CA PRO A 553 8.85 19.96 3.20
C PRO A 553 10.06 20.85 2.90
N ASN A 554 11.02 20.32 2.13
CA ASN A 554 12.12 21.10 1.60
C ASN A 554 11.66 22.03 0.45
N ASP A 555 12.50 23.00 0.09
CA ASP A 555 12.16 24.01 -0.92
C ASP A 555 11.88 23.41 -2.30
N GLU A 556 12.57 22.33 -2.67
CA GLU A 556 12.36 21.61 -3.92
C GLU A 556 10.96 21.02 -4.00
N LEU A 557 10.48 20.41 -2.91
CA LEU A 557 9.14 19.83 -2.84
C LEU A 557 8.06 20.92 -2.84
N VAL A 558 8.30 22.04 -2.15
CA VAL A 558 7.42 23.23 -2.18
C VAL A 558 7.33 23.78 -3.61
N LYS A 559 8.46 23.89 -4.31
CA LYS A 559 8.51 24.30 -5.71
C LYS A 559 7.73 23.34 -6.60
N LYS A 560 7.96 22.02 -6.48
CA LYS A 560 7.25 20.98 -7.23
C LYS A 560 5.74 21.07 -7.05
N PHE A 561 5.26 21.28 -5.82
CA PHE A 561 3.84 21.49 -5.54
C PHE A 561 3.28 22.70 -6.29
N ASN A 562 3.97 23.84 -6.20
CA ASN A 562 3.54 25.07 -6.85
C ASN A 562 3.51 24.94 -8.38
N ASP A 563 4.50 24.24 -8.95
CA ASP A 563 4.57 23.98 -10.38
C ASP A 563 3.42 23.07 -10.84
N LEU A 564 3.10 22.02 -10.07
CA LEU A 564 1.96 21.14 -10.35
C LEU A 564 0.62 21.86 -10.26
N ILE A 565 0.37 22.65 -9.20
CA ILE A 565 -0.86 23.44 -9.07
C ILE A 565 -1.01 24.44 -10.22
N LYS A 566 0.09 25.06 -10.70
CA LYS A 566 0.03 25.96 -11.86
C LYS A 566 -0.16 25.20 -13.19
N GLY A 567 0.37 23.98 -13.27
CA GLY A 567 0.40 23.14 -14.47
C GLY A 567 -0.90 22.37 -14.71
N VAL A 568 -1.72 22.13 -13.68
CA VAL A 568 -3.03 21.49 -13.82
C VAL A 568 -3.98 22.40 -14.63
N LYS A 569 -3.94 22.27 -15.96
CA LYS A 569 -4.86 22.93 -16.88
C LYS A 569 -6.23 22.28 -16.79
N VAL A 570 -7.27 23.09 -17.00
CA VAL A 570 -8.62 22.59 -17.26
C VAL A 570 -8.57 21.93 -18.65
N GLY A 571 -8.78 20.62 -18.72
CA GLY A 571 -8.61 19.84 -19.94
C GLY A 571 -9.55 20.30 -21.06
N THR A 572 -9.05 21.12 -21.98
CA THR A 572 -9.75 21.51 -23.22
C THR A 572 -9.10 20.86 -24.45
N ASN A 573 -8.43 19.72 -24.31
CA ASN A 573 -7.77 19.07 -25.43
C ASN A 573 -8.82 18.35 -26.31
N VAL A 574 -9.54 19.15 -27.12
CA VAL A 574 -10.59 18.69 -28.03
C VAL A 574 -9.99 17.87 -29.19
N ASP A 575 -8.70 18.02 -29.47
CA ASP A 575 -8.05 17.45 -30.66
C ASP A 575 -7.44 16.05 -30.46
N ALA A 576 -7.35 15.54 -29.23
CA ALA A 576 -6.66 14.29 -28.91
C ALA A 576 -7.58 13.12 -28.49
N VAL A 577 -8.90 13.33 -28.39
CA VAL A 577 -9.82 12.27 -27.98
C VAL A 577 -10.20 11.41 -29.20
N PRO A 578 -9.88 10.11 -29.26
CA PRO A 578 -10.58 9.19 -30.15
C PRO A 578 -12.05 9.30 -29.75
N GLN A 579 -12.91 9.80 -30.64
CA GLN A 579 -14.31 10.14 -30.35
C GLN A 579 -14.96 9.07 -29.48
N THR A 580 -14.98 9.28 -28.16
CA THR A 580 -15.73 8.41 -27.27
C THR A 580 -17.18 8.58 -27.69
N MET A 581 -17.90 7.46 -27.81
CA MET A 581 -19.29 7.42 -28.25
C MET A 581 -20.20 8.40 -27.47
N SER A 582 -19.81 8.74 -26.24
CA SER A 582 -20.40 9.81 -25.41
C SER A 582 -20.26 11.23 -26.02
N SER A 583 -19.07 11.59 -26.50
CA SER A 583 -18.79 12.88 -27.15
C SER A 583 -19.54 13.01 -28.48
N MET A 584 -19.61 11.90 -29.22
CA MET A 584 -20.34 11.80 -30.50
C MET A 584 -21.86 11.87 -30.29
N MET A 585 -22.39 11.19 -29.27
CA MET A 585 -23.81 11.31 -28.86
C MET A 585 -24.15 12.73 -28.39
N MET A 586 -23.26 13.41 -27.66
CA MET A 586 -23.49 14.78 -27.19
C MET A 586 -23.48 15.82 -28.33
N ALA A 587 -22.63 15.62 -29.34
CA ALA A 587 -22.64 16.43 -30.56
C ALA A 587 -23.92 16.19 -31.40
N LEU A 588 -24.38 14.93 -31.49
CA LEU A 588 -25.59 14.55 -32.23
C LEU A 588 -26.89 15.00 -31.55
N ILE A 589 -26.97 14.98 -30.22
CA ILE A 589 -28.17 15.36 -29.48
C ILE A 589 -28.41 16.88 -29.51
N ASN A 590 -27.36 17.70 -29.58
CA ASN A 590 -27.50 19.14 -29.34
C ASN A 590 -27.53 20.04 -30.58
N GLY A 591 -27.24 19.56 -31.80
CA GLY A 591 -27.47 20.31 -33.05
C GLY A 591 -26.96 21.76 -33.11
N LEU A 592 -25.98 22.14 -32.28
CA LEU A 592 -25.57 23.53 -32.04
C LEU A 592 -24.06 23.70 -32.24
N SER A 593 -23.68 24.81 -32.87
CA SER A 593 -22.30 25.27 -32.98
C SER A 593 -21.65 25.32 -31.60
N LEU A 594 -20.54 24.60 -31.42
CA LEU A 594 -19.72 24.68 -30.23
C LEU A 594 -19.34 26.15 -30.01
N PRO A 595 -19.61 26.75 -28.84
CA PRO A 595 -19.19 28.11 -28.55
C PRO A 595 -17.67 28.20 -28.72
N ASN A 596 -17.18 29.31 -29.28
CA ASN A 596 -15.74 29.60 -29.36
C ASN A 596 -15.17 29.62 -27.93
N PHE A 597 -14.63 28.49 -27.47
CA PHE A 597 -13.89 28.38 -26.22
C PHE A 597 -12.62 29.23 -26.38
N ARG A 598 -12.69 30.50 -25.99
CA ARG A 598 -11.55 31.41 -25.98
C ARG A 598 -10.43 30.79 -25.13
N ASN A 599 -9.18 30.92 -25.59
CA ASN A 599 -7.94 30.59 -24.90
C ASN A 599 -7.75 31.38 -23.58
N GLN A 600 -8.64 31.23 -22.60
CA GLN A 600 -8.37 31.69 -21.25
C GLN A 600 -7.33 30.74 -20.65
N LYS A 601 -6.22 31.31 -20.16
CA LYS A 601 -5.25 30.55 -19.37
C LYS A 601 -5.98 30.02 -18.14
N PRO A 602 -6.10 28.70 -17.97
CA PRO A 602 -6.68 28.16 -16.75
C PRO A 602 -5.83 28.62 -15.57
N SER A 603 -6.48 29.21 -14.57
CA SER A 603 -5.87 29.53 -13.27
C SER A 603 -6.53 28.68 -12.22
N ILE A 604 -5.72 28.07 -11.34
CA ILE A 604 -6.24 27.48 -10.11
C ILE A 604 -6.32 28.60 -9.07
N ALA A 605 -7.52 28.85 -8.55
CA ALA A 605 -7.76 29.83 -7.50
C ALA A 605 -7.70 29.21 -6.10
N LEU A 606 -7.42 30.03 -5.10
CA LEU A 606 -7.53 29.61 -3.70
C LEU A 606 -9.00 29.65 -3.26
N PHE A 607 -9.47 28.67 -2.49
CA PHE A 607 -10.76 28.82 -1.80
C PHE A 607 -10.68 29.96 -0.77
N ASP A 608 -11.67 30.85 -0.76
CA ASP A 608 -11.93 31.70 0.39
C ASP A 608 -12.60 30.89 1.53
N ASN A 609 -12.69 31.46 2.73
CA ASN A 609 -13.25 30.77 3.90
C ASN A 609 -14.70 30.32 3.68
N ASP A 610 -15.54 31.16 3.06
CA ASP A 610 -16.95 30.84 2.79
C ASP A 610 -17.10 29.75 1.73
N GLY A 611 -16.38 29.86 0.61
CA GLY A 611 -16.36 28.86 -0.46
C GLY A 611 -15.79 27.53 0.02
N GLY A 612 -14.74 27.54 0.84
CA GLY A 612 -14.20 26.35 1.50
C GLY A 612 -15.22 25.70 2.44
N SER A 613 -15.93 26.50 3.23
CA SER A 613 -16.95 25.99 4.17
C SER A 613 -18.13 25.35 3.43
N LYS A 614 -18.62 26.00 2.37
CA LYS A 614 -19.68 25.46 1.49
C LYS A 614 -19.23 24.18 0.78
N TYR A 615 -18.00 24.16 0.29
CA TYR A 615 -17.43 22.98 -0.37
C TYR A 615 -17.36 21.81 0.60
N MET A 616 -16.78 22.00 1.79
CA MET A 616 -16.68 20.97 2.82
C MET A 616 -18.06 20.47 3.28
N ALA A 617 -19.02 21.37 3.48
CA ALA A 617 -20.39 21.02 3.89
C ALA A 617 -21.09 20.09 2.88
N SER A 618 -20.69 20.10 1.60
CA SER A 618 -21.23 19.19 0.58
C SER A 618 -20.82 17.73 0.77
N PHE A 619 -19.75 17.47 1.54
CA PHE A 619 -19.25 16.11 1.83
C PHE A 619 -19.71 15.58 3.19
N LEU A 620 -20.24 16.44 4.06
CA LEU A 620 -20.71 16.03 5.37
C LEU A 620 -22.11 15.42 5.27
N PRO A 621 -22.39 14.33 6.02
CA PRO A 621 -23.74 13.80 6.11
C PRO A 621 -24.70 14.90 6.63
N LYS A 622 -25.84 15.06 5.96
CA LYS A 622 -26.89 16.02 6.34
C LYS A 622 -27.73 15.53 7.50
#